data_AF-A0A2H9QVA7-F1
#
_entry.id   AF-A0A2H9QVA7-F1
#
_cell.length_a   1.000
_cell.length_b   1.000
_cell.length_c   1.000
_cell.angle_alpha   90.00
_cell.angle_beta   90.00
_cell.angle_gamma   90.00
#
_symmetry.space_group_name_H-M   'P 1'
#
loop_
_entity.id
_entity.type
_entity.pdbx_description
1 polymer ?
#
loop_
_entity_poly.entity_id
_entity_poly.type
_entity_poly.pdbx_seq_one_letter_code
_entity_poly.pdbx_strand_id
1 'polypeptide(L)'
;LLFGKNPQKFFLQARIRCARFKGTTAVDFIDMKLIDGNIIDQVDKAENFVLSHIKKAAKIVMFKREEVWEYPPDALREAIVNAVCHRDYFISGNIKIAIFDDRIEISNPGQLPEPLTPSMLKKKHDSIPRNLLIANCFFLIKNIEQWGIGTNKIVQWCVEHGLKEPDFEEIGAGFEVIFYASEDILKLIPEKGKVDLKELRLNERQIEALRLMINENQEITNKKYRHLFGVSDRTASRELKFLIEKGLIKRSGKRRGATYVSK
;
A
#
# COMPACT_ATOMS: atom_id res chain seq x y z
N LEU A 1 -14.27 -23.15 9.21
CA LEU A 1 -13.22 -22.13 8.99
C LEU A 1 -13.75 -20.91 8.24
N LEU A 2 -14.37 -21.06 7.06
CA LEU A 2 -14.83 -19.95 6.21
C LEU A 2 -16.00 -19.12 6.77
N PHE A 3 -17.04 -19.74 7.33
CA PHE A 3 -18.28 -19.03 7.72
C PHE A 3 -18.69 -19.25 9.19
N GLY A 4 -17.82 -19.88 9.99
CA GLY A 4 -18.11 -20.15 11.39
C GLY A 4 -17.91 -18.90 12.26
N LYS A 5 -18.81 -18.62 13.20
CA LYS A 5 -18.68 -17.47 14.11
C LYS A 5 -17.43 -17.54 15.02
N ASN A 6 -17.07 -18.74 15.47
CA ASN A 6 -15.89 -18.99 16.28
C ASN A 6 -15.27 -20.35 15.91
N PRO A 7 -14.54 -20.44 14.79
CA PRO A 7 -13.89 -21.68 14.35
C PRO A 7 -12.84 -22.18 15.35
N GLN A 8 -12.31 -21.29 16.19
CA GLN A 8 -11.26 -21.61 17.14
C GLN A 8 -11.72 -22.58 18.23
N LYS A 9 -13.04 -22.77 18.43
CA LYS A 9 -13.57 -23.85 19.28
C LYS A 9 -13.15 -25.25 18.81
N PHE A 10 -12.90 -25.42 17.52
CA PHE A 10 -12.53 -26.71 16.91
C PHE A 10 -11.09 -26.69 16.39
N PHE A 11 -10.62 -25.54 15.90
CA PHE A 11 -9.29 -25.35 15.36
C PHE A 11 -8.61 -24.19 16.09
N LEU A 12 -8.07 -24.45 17.29
CA LEU A 12 -7.43 -23.44 18.17
C LEU A 12 -6.33 -22.65 17.47
N GLN A 13 -5.65 -23.29 16.52
CA GLN A 13 -4.55 -22.81 15.70
C GLN A 13 -4.98 -21.97 14.49
N ALA A 14 -6.28 -21.94 14.15
CA ALA A 14 -6.79 -21.21 12.99
C ALA A 14 -6.86 -19.70 13.26
N ARG A 15 -5.68 -19.09 13.44
CA ARG A 15 -5.49 -17.70 13.84
C ARG A 15 -4.36 -17.07 13.03
N ILE A 16 -4.44 -15.76 12.85
CA ILE A 16 -3.33 -14.95 12.32
C ILE A 16 -2.76 -14.13 13.48
N ARG A 17 -1.45 -14.24 13.73
CA ARG A 17 -0.74 -13.40 14.69
C ARG A 17 -0.01 -12.30 13.93
N CYS A 18 -0.42 -11.06 14.15
CA CYS A 18 0.28 -9.90 13.62
C CYS A 18 1.09 -9.22 14.74
N ALA A 19 2.30 -8.79 14.42
CA ALA A 19 3.14 -8.03 15.35
C ALA A 19 3.92 -6.95 14.59
N ARG A 20 3.97 -5.75 15.16
CA ARG A 20 4.88 -4.68 14.75
C ARG A 20 6.03 -4.64 15.74
N PHE A 21 7.25 -4.88 15.27
CA PHE A 21 8.46 -4.80 16.09
C PHE A 21 9.10 -3.42 16.01
N LYS A 22 9.96 -3.06 16.95
CA LYS A 22 10.81 -1.87 16.85
C LYS A 22 12.16 -2.26 16.25
N GLY A 23 12.61 -1.58 15.20
CA GLY A 23 13.86 -1.93 14.54
C GLY A 23 13.70 -3.15 13.61
N THR A 24 14.79 -3.89 13.46
CA THR A 24 14.92 -5.02 12.51
C THR A 24 14.94 -6.39 13.19
N THR A 25 14.82 -6.43 14.52
CA THR A 25 14.90 -7.65 15.35
C THR A 25 13.56 -7.95 16.02
N ALA A 26 13.26 -9.25 16.20
CA ALA A 26 12.01 -9.72 16.79
C ALA A 26 12.05 -9.77 18.32
N VAL A 27 12.50 -8.68 18.96
CA VAL A 27 12.65 -8.59 20.43
C VAL A 27 11.58 -7.68 21.03
N ASP A 28 11.56 -6.42 20.62
CA ASP A 28 10.66 -5.40 21.18
C ASP A 28 9.43 -5.21 20.27
N PHE A 29 8.25 -5.63 20.73
CA PHE A 29 7.01 -5.39 20.00
C PHE A 29 6.35 -4.07 20.42
N ILE A 30 5.90 -3.30 19.43
CA ILE A 30 5.15 -2.05 19.57
C ILE A 30 3.65 -2.33 19.68
N ASP A 31 3.13 -3.18 18.79
CA ASP A 31 1.75 -3.66 18.80
C ASP A 31 1.75 -5.14 18.42
N MET A 32 0.83 -5.90 19.00
CA MET A 32 0.62 -7.31 18.69
C MET A 32 -0.87 -7.62 18.77
N LYS A 33 -1.40 -8.26 17.72
CA LYS A 33 -2.78 -8.73 17.68
C LYS A 33 -2.84 -10.20 17.27
N LEU A 34 -3.63 -10.95 18.02
CA LEU A 34 -4.06 -12.28 17.65
C LEU A 34 -5.46 -12.18 17.06
N ILE A 35 -5.59 -12.50 15.78
CA ILE A 35 -6.81 -12.31 15.00
C ILE A 35 -7.56 -13.65 14.93
N ASP A 36 -8.73 -13.65 15.55
CA ASP A 36 -9.67 -14.78 15.64
C ASP A 36 -10.90 -14.55 14.74
N GLY A 37 -11.77 -15.56 14.66
CA GLY A 37 -13.00 -15.54 13.86
C GLY A 37 -12.90 -16.40 12.61
N ASN A 38 -13.78 -16.15 11.64
CA ASN A 38 -13.74 -16.86 10.37
C ASN A 38 -12.54 -16.39 9.53
N ILE A 39 -12.01 -17.26 8.66
CA ILE A 39 -10.76 -16.97 7.95
C ILE A 39 -10.89 -15.84 6.91
N ILE A 40 -12.11 -15.52 6.45
CA ILE A 40 -12.35 -14.38 5.55
C ILE A 40 -12.15 -13.08 6.33
N ASP A 41 -12.82 -12.94 7.49
CA ASP A 41 -12.64 -11.79 8.38
C ASP A 41 -11.19 -11.68 8.88
N GLN A 42 -10.50 -12.81 9.08
CA GLN A 42 -9.10 -12.80 9.50
C GLN A 42 -8.20 -12.13 8.46
N VAL A 43 -8.41 -12.40 7.15
CA VAL A 43 -7.67 -11.75 6.07
C VAL A 43 -7.89 -10.24 6.12
N ASP A 44 -9.14 -9.78 6.16
CA ASP A 44 -9.43 -8.35 6.13
C ASP A 44 -8.88 -7.63 7.38
N LYS A 45 -8.98 -8.25 8.56
CA LYS A 45 -8.40 -7.70 9.80
C LYS A 45 -6.87 -7.69 9.76
N ALA A 46 -6.24 -8.70 9.18
CA ALA A 46 -4.80 -8.78 9.04
C ALA A 46 -4.27 -7.71 8.08
N GLU A 47 -4.92 -7.54 6.92
CA GLU A 47 -4.59 -6.47 5.97
C GLU A 47 -4.73 -5.10 6.64
N ASN A 48 -5.85 -4.83 7.31
CA ASN A 48 -6.05 -3.56 8.01
C ASN A 48 -4.98 -3.33 9.09
N PHE A 49 -4.56 -4.38 9.80
CA PHE A 49 -3.46 -4.27 10.75
C PHE A 49 -2.17 -3.85 10.04
N VAL A 50 -1.81 -4.50 8.93
CA VAL A 50 -0.60 -4.16 8.16
C VAL A 50 -0.68 -2.72 7.65
N LEU A 51 -1.78 -2.34 6.99
CA LEU A 51 -1.97 -0.99 6.44
C LEU A 51 -1.92 0.10 7.51
N SER A 52 -2.35 -0.19 8.75
CA SER A 52 -2.25 0.75 9.88
C SER A 52 -0.83 0.91 10.46
N HIS A 53 0.09 0.01 10.13
CA HIS A 53 1.46 -0.03 10.66
C HIS A 53 2.56 0.25 9.63
N ILE A 54 2.19 0.37 8.34
CA ILE A 54 3.09 0.80 7.28
C ILE A 54 2.90 2.28 6.97
N LYS A 55 3.91 2.91 6.38
CA LYS A 55 3.86 4.33 6.05
C LYS A 55 3.07 4.55 4.76
N LYS A 56 2.43 5.72 4.69
CA LYS A 56 1.88 6.28 3.45
C LYS A 56 2.55 7.62 3.20
N ALA A 57 3.32 7.71 2.13
CA ALA A 57 3.92 8.97 1.72
C ALA A 57 2.99 9.68 0.73
N ALA A 58 3.06 11.01 0.71
CA ALA A 58 2.35 11.81 -0.28
C ALA A 58 3.30 12.86 -0.84
N LYS A 59 3.29 13.05 -2.16
CA LYS A 59 4.03 14.11 -2.83
C LYS A 59 3.12 14.83 -3.82
N ILE A 60 3.30 16.13 -3.94
CA ILE A 60 2.63 16.91 -4.97
C ILE A 60 3.43 16.76 -6.27
N VAL A 61 2.86 16.10 -7.26
CA VAL A 61 3.44 15.97 -8.61
C VAL A 61 2.50 16.68 -9.58
N MET A 62 3.01 17.66 -10.33
CA MET A 62 2.21 18.42 -11.29
C MET A 62 0.82 18.83 -10.77
N PHE A 63 0.75 19.30 -9.51
CA PHE A 63 -0.49 19.84 -8.91
C PHE A 63 -1.56 18.79 -8.60
N LYS A 64 -1.16 17.51 -8.49
CA LYS A 64 -1.96 16.46 -7.85
C LYS A 64 -1.19 15.88 -6.68
N ARG A 65 -1.91 15.61 -5.58
CA ARG A 65 -1.36 14.86 -4.45
C ARG A 65 -1.37 13.39 -4.85
N GLU A 66 -0.20 12.87 -5.16
CA GLU A 66 0.01 11.44 -5.36
C GLU A 66 0.38 10.83 -4.01
N GLU A 67 -0.38 9.82 -3.60
CA GLU A 67 -0.10 9.07 -2.38
C GLU A 67 0.42 7.68 -2.75
N VAL A 68 1.44 7.23 -2.03
CA VAL A 68 2.02 5.91 -2.22
C VAL A 68 2.19 5.23 -0.88
N TRP A 69 1.83 3.97 -0.82
CA TRP A 69 2.09 3.12 0.34
C TRP A 69 3.55 2.65 0.32
N GLU A 70 4.10 2.37 1.50
CA GLU A 70 5.45 1.80 1.64
C GLU A 70 5.57 0.44 0.91
N TYR A 71 4.47 -0.31 0.83
CA TYR A 71 4.34 -1.58 0.12
C TYR A 71 3.09 -1.59 -0.75
N PRO A 72 3.07 -2.32 -1.88
CA PRO A 72 1.88 -2.47 -2.70
C PRO A 72 0.78 -3.24 -1.93
N PRO A 73 -0.39 -2.64 -1.64
CA PRO A 73 -1.44 -3.28 -0.86
C PRO A 73 -1.94 -4.59 -1.50
N ASP A 74 -2.05 -4.63 -2.82
CA ASP A 74 -2.51 -5.82 -3.56
C ASP A 74 -1.56 -7.01 -3.35
N ALA A 75 -0.25 -6.78 -3.30
CA ALA A 75 0.73 -7.83 -3.06
C ALA A 75 0.68 -8.35 -1.62
N LEU A 76 0.47 -7.46 -0.65
CA LEU A 76 0.29 -7.83 0.74
C LEU A 76 -0.99 -8.66 0.91
N ARG A 77 -2.10 -8.22 0.33
CA ARG A 77 -3.38 -8.95 0.39
C ARG A 77 -3.25 -10.35 -0.23
N GLU A 78 -2.67 -10.45 -1.42
CA GLU A 78 -2.44 -11.73 -2.09
C GLU A 78 -1.56 -12.66 -1.25
N ALA A 79 -0.48 -12.15 -0.63
CA ALA A 79 0.36 -12.96 0.25
C ALA A 79 -0.37 -13.44 1.52
N ILE A 80 -1.21 -12.59 2.12
CA ILE A 80 -2.02 -12.95 3.29
C ILE A 80 -3.04 -14.03 2.92
N VAL A 81 -3.73 -13.88 1.77
CA VAL A 81 -4.69 -14.90 1.34
C VAL A 81 -3.98 -16.21 0.98
N ASN A 82 -2.82 -16.14 0.33
CA ASN A 82 -2.02 -17.34 0.04
C ASN A 82 -1.57 -18.04 1.32
N ALA A 83 -1.20 -17.29 2.37
CA ALA A 83 -0.92 -17.89 3.67
C ALA A 83 -2.13 -18.66 4.21
N VAL A 84 -3.35 -18.11 4.14
CA VAL A 84 -4.59 -18.78 4.57
C VAL A 84 -4.92 -20.00 3.71
N CYS A 85 -4.82 -19.89 2.38
CA CYS A 85 -5.15 -20.98 1.45
C CYS A 85 -4.17 -22.15 1.52
N HIS A 86 -2.90 -21.88 1.78
CA HIS A 86 -1.84 -22.89 1.79
C HIS A 86 -1.43 -23.36 3.19
N ARG A 87 -2.02 -22.79 4.24
CA ARG A 87 -1.75 -23.17 5.64
C ARG A 87 -2.00 -24.65 5.89
N ASP A 88 -1.06 -25.30 6.57
CA ASP A 88 -1.34 -26.59 7.17
C ASP A 88 -2.19 -26.41 8.44
N TYR A 89 -3.49 -26.74 8.32
CA TYR A 89 -4.41 -26.61 9.44
C TYR A 89 -4.25 -27.67 10.53
N PHE A 90 -3.41 -28.69 10.34
CA PHE A 90 -3.09 -29.69 11.36
C PHE A 90 -1.93 -29.27 12.28
N ILE A 91 -1.11 -28.30 11.86
CA ILE A 91 0.01 -27.78 12.65
C ILE A 91 -0.48 -26.71 13.63
N SER A 92 0.01 -26.77 14.88
CA SER A 92 -0.41 -25.89 15.99
C SER A 92 0.07 -24.43 15.86
N GLY A 93 1.04 -24.16 15.01
CA GLY A 93 1.56 -22.81 14.75
C GLY A 93 0.54 -21.91 14.05
N ASN A 94 0.56 -20.61 14.34
CA ASN A 94 -0.29 -19.63 13.65
C ASN A 94 0.38 -19.16 12.35
N ILE A 95 -0.41 -18.62 11.42
CA ILE A 95 0.15 -17.68 10.43
C ILE A 95 0.71 -16.49 11.20
N LYS A 96 1.90 -16.03 10.83
CA LYS A 96 2.56 -14.88 11.45
C LYS A 96 2.75 -13.79 10.42
N ILE A 97 2.45 -12.56 10.80
CA ILE A 97 2.76 -11.37 10.03
C ILE A 97 3.61 -10.48 10.94
N ALA A 98 4.90 -10.37 10.63
CA ALA A 98 5.84 -9.57 11.39
C ALA A 98 6.24 -8.34 10.57
N ILE A 99 6.03 -7.16 11.14
CA ILE A 99 6.37 -5.88 10.51
C ILE A 99 7.58 -5.31 11.22
N PHE A 100 8.66 -5.11 10.48
CA PHE A 100 9.91 -4.48 10.91
C PHE A 100 10.08 -3.11 10.25
N ASP A 101 11.13 -2.39 10.65
CA ASP A 101 11.42 -1.09 10.06
C ASP A 101 11.88 -1.17 8.60
N ASP A 102 12.41 -2.33 8.20
CA ASP A 102 13.04 -2.59 6.90
C ASP A 102 12.31 -3.63 6.05
N ARG A 103 11.36 -4.39 6.62
CA ARG A 103 10.67 -5.49 5.91
C ARG A 103 9.36 -5.91 6.57
N ILE A 104 8.56 -6.65 5.80
CA ILE A 104 7.41 -7.42 6.29
C ILE A 104 7.67 -8.89 6.00
N GLU A 105 7.48 -9.73 7.00
CA GLU A 105 7.57 -11.18 6.92
C GLU A 105 6.18 -11.79 7.11
N ILE A 106 5.73 -12.61 6.15
CA ILE A 106 4.49 -13.37 6.23
C ILE A 106 4.86 -14.85 6.23
N SER A 107 4.80 -15.47 7.41
CA SER A 107 5.19 -16.87 7.61
C SER A 107 3.99 -17.77 7.88
N ASN A 108 4.01 -18.94 7.23
CA ASN A 108 2.99 -19.96 7.30
C ASN A 108 3.57 -21.26 7.90
N PRO A 109 2.87 -21.94 8.82
CA PRO A 109 3.22 -23.31 9.18
C PRO A 109 3.03 -24.27 7.99
N GLY A 110 4.05 -25.08 7.73
CA GLY A 110 4.09 -26.03 6.63
C GLY A 110 4.93 -25.53 5.46
N GLN A 111 5.56 -26.49 4.78
CA GLN A 111 6.37 -26.27 3.58
C GLN A 111 5.51 -26.27 2.31
N LEU A 112 6.12 -25.94 1.18
CA LEU A 112 5.49 -26.04 -0.13
C LEU A 112 5.14 -27.50 -0.44
N PRO A 113 4.01 -27.76 -1.12
CA PRO A 113 3.73 -29.10 -1.61
C PRO A 113 4.69 -29.46 -2.74
N GLU A 114 5.22 -30.69 -2.72
CA GLU A 114 6.00 -31.21 -3.84
C GLU A 114 5.17 -31.17 -5.15
N PRO A 115 5.78 -30.87 -6.31
CA PRO A 115 7.21 -30.64 -6.55
C PRO A 115 7.65 -29.17 -6.46
N LEU A 116 6.86 -28.28 -5.85
CA LEU A 116 7.17 -26.85 -5.81
C LEU A 116 8.40 -26.58 -4.94
N THR A 117 9.24 -25.66 -5.40
CA THR A 117 10.36 -25.10 -4.62
C THR A 117 10.26 -23.58 -4.60
N PRO A 118 10.87 -22.89 -3.62
CA PRO A 118 10.80 -21.42 -3.58
C PRO A 118 11.32 -20.75 -4.86
N SER A 119 12.34 -21.35 -5.50
CA SER A 119 12.91 -20.86 -6.76
C SER A 119 11.91 -20.90 -7.95
N MET A 120 10.90 -21.77 -7.88
CA MET A 120 9.87 -21.90 -8.91
C MET A 120 8.79 -20.82 -8.78
N LEU A 121 8.56 -20.28 -7.58
CA LEU A 121 7.46 -19.34 -7.32
C LEU A 121 7.62 -17.99 -8.03
N LYS A 122 8.84 -17.67 -8.50
CA LYS A 122 9.11 -16.50 -9.34
C LYS A 122 8.93 -16.78 -10.84
N LYS A 123 8.71 -18.04 -11.23
CA LYS A 123 8.53 -18.49 -12.63
C LYS A 123 7.10 -18.97 -12.84
N LYS A 124 6.75 -19.33 -14.08
CA LYS A 124 5.46 -19.96 -14.37
C LYS A 124 5.41 -21.33 -13.69
N HIS A 125 4.40 -21.56 -12.86
CA HIS A 125 4.14 -22.85 -12.21
C HIS A 125 2.62 -23.08 -12.07
N ASP A 126 2.23 -24.33 -11.84
CA ASP A 126 0.84 -24.67 -11.54
C ASP A 126 0.50 -24.30 -10.09
N SER A 127 -0.76 -23.96 -9.84
CA SER A 127 -1.26 -23.75 -8.48
C SER A 127 -1.57 -25.10 -7.83
N ILE A 128 -0.91 -25.39 -6.70
CA ILE A 128 -1.15 -26.59 -5.89
C ILE A 128 -1.66 -26.15 -4.50
N PRO A 129 -2.95 -25.80 -4.35
CA PRO A 129 -3.51 -25.36 -3.08
C PRO A 129 -3.64 -26.53 -2.09
N ARG A 130 -3.07 -26.38 -0.89
CA ARG A 130 -3.22 -27.36 0.20
C ARG A 130 -4.68 -27.50 0.63
N ASN A 131 -5.42 -26.39 0.64
CA ASN A 131 -6.83 -26.36 1.02
C ASN A 131 -7.71 -25.94 -0.15
N LEU A 132 -8.00 -26.87 -1.07
CA LEU A 132 -8.74 -26.59 -2.32
C LEU A 132 -10.09 -25.88 -2.09
N LEU A 133 -10.87 -26.31 -1.09
CA LEU A 133 -12.17 -25.69 -0.78
C LEU A 133 -12.02 -24.25 -0.27
N ILE A 134 -10.96 -23.97 0.48
CA ILE A 134 -10.66 -22.62 0.97
C ILE A 134 -10.25 -21.75 -0.23
N ALA A 135 -9.31 -22.22 -1.04
CA ALA A 135 -8.84 -21.51 -2.24
C ALA A 135 -10.00 -21.19 -3.21
N ASN A 136 -10.85 -22.17 -3.50
CA ASN A 136 -12.03 -21.96 -4.35
C ASN A 136 -12.97 -20.89 -3.78
N CYS A 137 -13.16 -20.85 -2.46
CA CYS A 137 -13.99 -19.82 -1.85
C CYS A 137 -13.37 -18.42 -2.02
N PHE A 138 -12.06 -18.27 -1.78
CA PHE A 138 -11.36 -17.01 -1.96
C PHE A 138 -11.36 -16.54 -3.42
N PHE A 139 -11.30 -17.47 -4.38
CA PHE A 139 -11.47 -17.15 -5.80
C PHE A 139 -12.88 -16.62 -6.10
N LEU A 140 -13.93 -17.29 -5.61
CA LEU A 140 -15.32 -16.92 -5.88
C LEU A 140 -15.69 -15.54 -5.32
N ILE A 141 -15.12 -15.16 -4.18
CA ILE A 141 -15.32 -13.82 -3.59
C ILE A 141 -14.38 -12.76 -4.19
N LYS A 142 -13.67 -13.09 -5.29
CA LYS A 142 -12.72 -12.22 -6.01
C LYS A 142 -11.57 -11.71 -5.14
N ASN A 143 -11.13 -12.52 -4.19
CA ASN A 143 -10.00 -12.20 -3.32
C ASN A 143 -8.67 -12.76 -3.83
N ILE A 144 -8.67 -13.74 -4.74
CA ILE A 144 -7.46 -14.30 -5.40
C ILE A 144 -7.73 -14.71 -6.85
N GLU A 145 -6.65 -14.98 -7.58
CA GLU A 145 -6.64 -15.48 -8.95
C GLU A 145 -6.28 -16.97 -8.99
N GLN A 146 -7.04 -17.79 -9.71
CA GLN A 146 -6.91 -19.27 -9.65
C GLN A 146 -5.78 -19.85 -10.51
N TRP A 147 -5.07 -19.05 -11.29
CA TRP A 147 -4.18 -19.52 -12.37
C TRP A 147 -2.72 -19.76 -11.98
N GLY A 148 -2.39 -19.83 -10.68
CA GLY A 148 -0.98 -20.00 -10.24
C GLY A 148 -0.09 -18.78 -10.50
N ILE A 149 -0.70 -17.64 -10.79
CA ILE A 149 -0.01 -16.37 -11.08
C ILE A 149 0.08 -15.50 -9.82
N GLY A 150 -0.48 -15.93 -8.68
CA GLY A 150 -0.54 -15.13 -7.45
C GLY A 150 0.85 -14.67 -6.98
N THR A 151 1.79 -15.61 -6.84
CA THR A 151 3.19 -15.33 -6.50
C THR A 151 3.90 -14.49 -7.55
N ASN A 152 3.68 -14.74 -8.84
CA ASN A 152 4.24 -13.91 -9.91
C ASN A 152 3.66 -12.48 -9.91
N LYS A 153 2.38 -12.30 -9.56
CA LYS A 153 1.75 -10.98 -9.40
C LYS A 153 2.34 -10.24 -8.21
N ILE A 154 2.59 -10.91 -7.08
CA ILE A 154 3.30 -10.30 -5.95
C ILE A 154 4.65 -9.76 -6.42
N VAL A 155 5.43 -10.56 -7.16
CA VAL A 155 6.72 -10.12 -7.74
C VAL A 155 6.52 -8.91 -8.66
N GLN A 156 5.57 -8.99 -9.60
CA GLN A 156 5.27 -7.92 -10.54
C GLN A 156 4.88 -6.62 -9.83
N TRP A 157 3.95 -6.68 -8.87
CA TRP A 157 3.50 -5.53 -8.10
C TRP A 157 4.64 -4.91 -7.31
N CYS A 158 5.51 -5.70 -6.69
CA CYS A 158 6.68 -5.15 -6.00
C CYS A 158 7.62 -4.41 -6.97
N VAL A 159 7.92 -5.00 -8.13
CA VAL A 159 8.80 -4.38 -9.14
C VAL A 159 8.18 -3.12 -9.73
N GLU A 160 6.89 -3.14 -10.08
CA GLU A 160 6.16 -1.98 -10.59
C GLU A 160 6.05 -0.85 -9.56
N HIS A 161 5.95 -1.21 -8.28
CA HIS A 161 5.95 -0.28 -7.16
C HIS A 161 7.34 0.30 -6.86
N GLY A 162 8.40 -0.20 -7.50
CA GLY A 162 9.78 0.26 -7.31
C GLY A 162 10.51 -0.38 -6.12
N LEU A 163 10.02 -1.52 -5.62
CA LEU A 163 10.65 -2.29 -4.55
C LEU A 163 11.52 -3.43 -5.11
N LYS A 164 12.40 -3.96 -4.26
CA LYS A 164 13.05 -5.25 -4.51
C LYS A 164 11.97 -6.32 -4.63
N GLU A 165 12.21 -7.32 -5.48
CA GLU A 165 11.38 -8.52 -5.50
C GLU A 165 11.27 -9.14 -4.10
N PRO A 166 10.09 -9.68 -3.74
CA PRO A 166 9.97 -10.42 -2.49
C PRO A 166 10.81 -11.69 -2.55
N ASP A 167 11.26 -12.14 -1.39
CA ASP A 167 11.92 -13.43 -1.25
C ASP A 167 10.92 -14.46 -0.71
N PHE A 168 11.03 -15.68 -1.24
CA PHE A 168 10.24 -16.83 -0.83
C PHE A 168 11.21 -17.84 -0.24
N GLU A 169 10.98 -18.25 1.01
CA GLU A 169 11.93 -19.09 1.74
C GLU A 169 11.21 -20.22 2.48
N GLU A 170 11.87 -21.37 2.60
CA GLU A 170 11.47 -22.42 3.55
C GLU A 170 12.41 -22.38 4.73
N ILE A 171 11.91 -21.94 5.88
CA ILE A 171 12.68 -21.81 7.12
C ILE A 171 12.20 -22.88 8.10
N GLY A 172 13.05 -23.88 8.34
CA GLY A 172 12.69 -25.05 9.13
C GLY A 172 11.50 -25.78 8.50
N ALA A 173 10.40 -25.92 9.25
CA ALA A 173 9.16 -26.55 8.79
C ALA A 173 8.08 -25.55 8.35
N GLY A 174 8.47 -24.30 8.05
CA GLY A 174 7.57 -23.24 7.62
C GLY A 174 7.97 -22.67 6.27
N PHE A 175 7.05 -21.93 5.67
CA PHE A 175 7.26 -21.16 4.46
C PHE A 175 7.06 -19.68 4.75
N GLU A 176 7.90 -18.82 4.18
CA GLU A 176 7.90 -17.39 4.44
C GLU A 176 7.98 -16.58 3.15
N VAL A 177 7.24 -15.46 3.15
CA VAL A 177 7.31 -14.42 2.12
C VAL A 177 7.84 -13.14 2.76
N ILE A 178 8.93 -12.61 2.21
CA ILE A 178 9.63 -11.43 2.75
C ILE A 178 9.52 -10.27 1.77
N PHE A 179 8.92 -9.17 2.20
CA PHE A 179 8.82 -7.91 1.47
C PHE A 179 9.82 -6.90 2.02
N TYR A 180 10.65 -6.31 1.17
CA TYR A 180 11.65 -5.32 1.60
C TYR A 180 11.13 -3.89 1.46
N ALA A 181 11.32 -3.09 2.51
CA ALA A 181 11.02 -1.66 2.47
C ALA A 181 12.00 -0.94 1.54
N SER A 182 11.54 0.16 0.95
CA SER A 182 12.44 1.13 0.30
C SER A 182 13.07 2.05 1.34
N GLU A 183 14.36 2.37 1.17
CA GLU A 183 15.03 3.41 1.96
C GLU A 183 14.38 4.78 1.80
N ASP A 184 13.78 5.06 0.64
CA ASP A 184 13.10 6.32 0.33
C ASP A 184 11.77 6.07 -0.38
N ILE A 185 10.69 6.09 0.41
CA ILE A 185 9.31 5.87 -0.05
C ILE A 185 8.89 6.94 -1.08
N LEU A 186 9.47 8.15 -1.06
CA LEU A 186 9.11 9.19 -2.02
C LEU A 186 9.63 8.87 -3.44
N LYS A 187 10.62 7.98 -3.58
CA LYS A 187 11.08 7.48 -4.89
C LYS A 187 10.09 6.52 -5.53
N LEU A 188 9.20 5.91 -4.75
CA LEU A 188 8.15 5.01 -5.26
C LEU A 188 7.06 5.76 -6.04
N ILE A 189 7.00 7.10 -5.92
CA ILE A 189 6.07 7.92 -6.69
C ILE A 189 6.59 8.05 -8.13
N PRO A 190 5.87 7.52 -9.13
CA PRO A 190 6.35 7.43 -10.51
C PRO A 190 6.85 8.77 -11.07
N GLU A 191 7.98 8.73 -11.79
CA GLU A 191 8.57 9.92 -12.43
C GLU A 191 7.91 10.31 -13.76
N LYS A 192 7.10 9.43 -14.35
CA LYS A 192 6.53 9.65 -15.69
C LYS A 192 5.60 10.86 -15.70
N GLY A 193 6.06 11.90 -16.39
CA GLY A 193 5.37 13.18 -16.57
C GLY A 193 5.92 14.32 -15.72
N LYS A 194 6.84 14.09 -14.77
CA LYS A 194 7.36 15.13 -13.86
C LYS A 194 7.76 16.42 -14.59
N VAL A 195 7.14 17.53 -14.15
CA VAL A 195 7.85 18.80 -14.06
C VAL A 195 8.10 19.01 -12.58
N ASP A 196 9.37 19.05 -12.17
CA ASP A 196 9.72 19.29 -10.79
C ASP A 196 9.24 20.71 -10.40
N LEU A 197 8.57 20.87 -9.25
CA LEU A 197 8.16 22.19 -8.77
C LEU A 197 9.37 23.11 -8.58
N LYS A 198 10.55 22.53 -8.33
CA LYS A 198 11.84 23.25 -8.34
C LYS A 198 12.26 23.72 -9.74
N GLU A 199 11.98 22.95 -10.79
CA GLU A 199 12.22 23.37 -12.19
C GLU A 199 11.25 24.45 -12.66
N LEU A 200 10.04 24.49 -12.09
CA LEU A 200 9.02 25.49 -12.41
C LEU A 200 9.33 26.90 -11.86
N ARG A 201 10.38 27.04 -11.03
CA ARG A 201 10.77 28.30 -10.37
C ARG A 201 9.61 28.99 -9.66
N LEU A 202 8.72 28.20 -9.04
CA LEU A 202 7.61 28.71 -8.25
C LEU A 202 8.13 29.22 -6.90
N ASN A 203 7.53 30.30 -6.41
CA ASN A 203 7.80 30.78 -5.05
C ASN A 203 6.93 30.06 -4.01
N GLU A 204 7.30 30.17 -2.74
CA GLU A 204 6.59 29.49 -1.63
C GLU A 204 5.09 29.83 -1.57
N ARG A 205 4.71 31.09 -1.87
CA ARG A 205 3.30 31.52 -1.88
C ARG A 205 2.49 30.81 -2.96
N GLN A 206 3.07 30.65 -4.15
CA GLN A 206 2.45 29.95 -5.26
C GLN A 206 2.25 28.47 -4.95
N ILE A 207 3.25 27.83 -4.34
CA ILE A 207 3.18 26.42 -3.92
C ILE A 207 2.07 26.24 -2.88
N GLU A 208 2.00 27.10 -1.88
CA GLU A 208 0.97 27.02 -0.84
C GLU A 208 -0.43 27.33 -1.38
N ALA A 209 -0.57 28.29 -2.30
CA ALA A 209 -1.85 28.57 -2.95
C ALA A 209 -2.37 27.37 -3.76
N LEU A 210 -1.49 26.69 -4.48
CA LEU A 210 -1.83 25.45 -5.19
C LEU A 210 -2.22 24.35 -4.20
N ARG A 211 -1.45 24.18 -3.12
CA ARG A 211 -1.76 23.23 -2.05
C ARG A 211 -3.16 23.43 -1.48
N LEU A 212 -3.55 24.68 -1.20
CA LEU A 212 -4.89 25.02 -0.72
C LEU A 212 -5.99 24.71 -1.77
N MET A 213 -5.75 25.04 -3.04
CA MET A 213 -6.71 24.72 -4.10
C MET A 213 -6.92 23.21 -4.27
N ILE A 214 -5.85 22.42 -4.17
CA ILE A 214 -5.88 20.98 -4.44
C ILE A 214 -6.38 20.19 -3.23
N ASN A 215 -5.76 20.41 -2.06
CA ASN A 215 -6.02 19.57 -0.88
C ASN A 215 -7.34 19.91 -0.19
N GLU A 216 -7.71 21.18 -0.20
CA GLU A 216 -8.92 21.67 0.47
C GLU A 216 -10.05 21.95 -0.54
N ASN A 217 -9.83 21.63 -1.82
CA ASN A 217 -10.74 21.91 -2.94
C ASN A 217 -11.25 23.37 -2.96
N GLN A 218 -10.37 24.31 -2.57
CA GLN A 218 -10.74 25.71 -2.40
C GLN A 218 -10.62 26.50 -3.70
N GLU A 219 -11.62 27.33 -3.96
CA GLU A 219 -11.48 28.41 -4.94
C GLU A 219 -10.75 29.61 -4.31
N ILE A 220 -9.76 30.13 -5.01
CA ILE A 220 -9.02 31.32 -4.58
C ILE A 220 -9.38 32.47 -5.50
N THR A 221 -9.77 33.60 -4.93
CA THR A 221 -9.86 34.88 -5.66
C THR A 221 -8.57 35.67 -5.45
N ASN A 222 -8.31 36.67 -6.31
CA ASN A 222 -7.22 37.61 -6.07
C ASN A 222 -7.30 38.21 -4.65
N LYS A 223 -8.49 38.63 -4.21
CA LYS A 223 -8.72 39.17 -2.86
C LYS A 223 -8.30 38.17 -1.77
N LYS A 224 -8.67 36.89 -1.91
CA LYS A 224 -8.29 35.83 -0.97
C LYS A 224 -6.78 35.59 -0.96
N TYR A 225 -6.15 35.54 -2.15
CA TYR A 225 -4.70 35.37 -2.28
C TYR A 225 -3.91 36.49 -1.57
N ARG A 226 -4.32 37.75 -1.74
CA ARG A 226 -3.71 38.90 -1.04
C ARG A 226 -3.84 38.79 0.47
N HIS A 227 -5.00 38.34 0.96
CA HIS A 227 -5.25 38.19 2.39
C HIS A 227 -4.43 37.04 2.99
N LEU A 228 -4.29 35.92 2.27
CA LEU A 228 -3.52 34.76 2.72
C LEU A 228 -2.02 35.07 2.82
N PHE A 229 -1.47 35.81 1.86
CA PHE A 229 -0.01 35.97 1.73
C PHE A 229 0.51 37.39 1.95
N GLY A 230 -0.36 38.35 2.31
CA GLY A 230 0.04 39.73 2.60
C GLY A 230 0.63 40.49 1.41
N VAL A 231 0.20 40.19 0.19
CA VAL A 231 0.78 40.78 -1.05
C VAL A 231 -0.12 41.83 -1.70
N SER A 232 0.50 42.73 -2.48
CA SER A 232 -0.23 43.73 -3.27
C SER A 232 -1.11 43.10 -4.36
N ASP A 233 -2.12 43.85 -4.83
CA ASP A 233 -2.98 43.45 -5.95
C ASP A 233 -2.19 43.11 -7.22
N ARG A 234 -1.18 43.92 -7.52
CA ARG A 234 -0.31 43.74 -8.69
C ARG A 234 0.53 42.47 -8.56
N THR A 235 1.05 42.18 -7.36
CA THR A 235 1.82 40.96 -7.08
C THR A 235 0.93 39.72 -7.19
N ALA A 236 -0.24 39.71 -6.56
CA ALA A 236 -1.19 38.60 -6.63
C ALA A 236 -1.63 38.33 -8.08
N SER A 237 -1.97 39.38 -8.82
CA SER A 237 -2.34 39.26 -10.24
C SER A 237 -1.21 38.65 -11.08
N ARG A 238 0.04 39.08 -10.86
CA ARG A 238 1.22 38.56 -11.57
C ARG A 238 1.47 37.09 -11.24
N GLU A 239 1.42 36.72 -9.96
CA GLU A 239 1.70 35.35 -9.51
C GLU A 239 0.60 34.37 -9.96
N LEU A 240 -0.67 34.75 -9.86
CA LEU A 240 -1.79 33.95 -10.36
C LEU A 240 -1.76 33.84 -11.89
N LYS A 241 -1.40 34.92 -12.61
CA LYS A 241 -1.23 34.85 -14.07
C LYS A 241 -0.12 33.88 -14.47
N PHE A 242 1.01 33.91 -13.76
CA PHE A 242 2.10 32.96 -13.99
C PHE A 242 1.64 31.50 -13.83
N LEU A 243 0.85 31.20 -12.80
CA LEU A 243 0.28 29.86 -12.60
C LEU A 243 -0.67 29.43 -13.73
N ILE A 244 -1.42 30.37 -14.32
CA ILE A 244 -2.28 30.11 -15.50
C ILE A 244 -1.43 29.87 -16.74
N GLU A 245 -0.41 30.68 -16.98
CA GLU A 245 0.51 30.56 -18.14
C GLU A 245 1.25 29.23 -18.11
N LYS A 246 1.59 28.72 -16.91
CA LYS A 246 2.15 27.38 -16.72
C LYS A 246 1.12 26.25 -16.87
N GLY A 247 -0.18 26.56 -16.91
CA GLY A 247 -1.26 25.58 -17.09
C GLY A 247 -1.73 24.89 -15.80
N LEU A 248 -1.40 25.45 -14.63
CA LEU A 248 -1.54 24.79 -13.32
C LEU A 248 -2.90 25.07 -12.67
N ILE A 249 -3.46 26.24 -12.98
CA ILE A 249 -4.76 26.68 -12.50
C ILE A 249 -5.58 27.18 -13.68
N LYS A 250 -6.90 27.02 -13.60
CA LYS A 250 -7.85 27.61 -14.53
C LYS A 250 -8.52 28.82 -13.89
N ARG A 251 -8.69 29.87 -14.67
CA ARG A 251 -9.48 31.04 -14.29
C ARG A 251 -10.93 30.80 -14.67
N SER A 252 -11.83 30.93 -13.70
CA SER A 252 -13.27 30.99 -13.92
C SER A 252 -13.77 32.43 -13.73
N GLY A 253 -14.48 32.96 -14.73
CA GLY A 253 -15.05 34.32 -14.71
C GLY A 253 -14.25 35.40 -15.47
N LYS A 254 -14.99 36.30 -16.15
CA LYS A 254 -14.45 37.26 -17.14
C LYS A 254 -14.07 38.65 -16.59
N ARG A 255 -14.53 39.07 -15.39
CA ARG A 255 -14.31 40.44 -14.85
C ARG A 255 -13.99 40.44 -13.34
N ARG A 256 -14.48 41.43 -12.57
CA ARG A 256 -14.34 41.51 -11.10
C ARG A 256 -14.97 40.28 -10.46
N GLY A 257 -14.24 39.62 -9.57
CA GLY A 257 -14.68 38.39 -8.90
C GLY A 257 -14.23 37.09 -9.57
N ALA A 258 -13.26 37.13 -10.49
CA ALA A 258 -12.69 35.91 -11.06
C ALA A 258 -12.13 34.99 -9.96
N THR A 259 -12.51 33.71 -10.02
CA THR A 259 -12.00 32.65 -9.17
C THR A 259 -10.98 31.83 -9.92
N TYR A 260 -10.03 31.29 -9.18
CA TYR A 260 -8.97 30.43 -9.67
C TYR A 260 -9.06 29.11 -8.93
N VAL A 261 -9.01 28.02 -9.68
CA VAL A 261 -9.07 26.64 -9.17
C VAL A 261 -8.00 25.82 -9.86
N SER A 262 -7.51 24.76 -9.20
CA SER A 262 -6.55 23.85 -9.84
C SER A 262 -7.18 23.20 -11.07
N LYS A 263 -6.33 22.92 -12.06
CA LYS A 263 -6.77 22.27 -13.30
C LYS A 263 -6.87 20.75 -13.15
#